data_AF-A0AAD8DQQ7-F1
#
_entry.id   AF-A0AAD8DQQ7-F1
#
_cell.length_a   1.000
_cell.length_b   1.000
_cell.length_c   1.000
_cell.angle_alpha   90.00
_cell.angle_beta   90.00
_cell.angle_gamma   90.00
#
_symmetry.space_group_name_H-M   'P 1'
#
loop_
_entity.id
_entity.type
_entity.pdbx_description
1 polymer ?
#
loop_
_entity_poly.entity_id
_entity_poly.type
_entity_poly.pdbx_seq_one_letter_code
_entity_poly.pdbx_strand_id
1 'polypeptide(L)'
;MRYRPRRRQKCGSARRWWTRRSRKDARAMCWRQVSRFQKTLLALALYLTLYVLVSLALAPAASVSFVSDELRIGDKYVLMFLVAPHSPLFSDSDGAEVFASRRCGRCFITNNKGMLPMREYDAVLVFGERSLLSQTMAVMDPGRRYLLEARKRCLRNKLRRCFREPRLTAFGSRETYDLCGLCRRLHAERNNSLM
;
A
#
# COMPACT_ATOMS: atom_id res chain seq x y z
N MET A 1 -57.73 -69.02 43.16
CA MET A 1 -56.91 -68.41 44.23
C MET A 1 -55.42 -68.60 43.91
N ARG A 2 -54.61 -67.61 44.29
CA ARG A 2 -53.18 -67.43 44.00
C ARG A 2 -52.30 -68.58 44.53
N TYR A 3 -51.19 -68.91 43.84
CA TYR A 3 -49.81 -68.92 44.39
C TYR A 3 -48.75 -69.21 43.29
N ARG A 4 -47.77 -68.29 43.12
CA ARG A 4 -46.41 -68.54 42.57
C ARG A 4 -45.57 -69.21 43.68
N PRO A 5 -44.41 -69.90 43.48
CA PRO A 5 -43.29 -69.45 42.63
C PRO A 5 -42.23 -70.50 42.13
N ARG A 6 -41.25 -69.98 41.35
CA ARG A 6 -39.78 -70.23 41.36
C ARG A 6 -39.14 -71.60 40.96
N ARG A 7 -38.34 -71.49 39.87
CA ARG A 7 -36.87 -71.76 39.74
C ARG A 7 -36.30 -73.18 39.99
N ARG A 8 -35.68 -73.76 38.93
CA ARG A 8 -34.20 -73.92 38.68
C ARG A 8 -34.00 -75.02 37.63
N GLN A 9 -33.60 -74.70 36.39
CA GLN A 9 -32.20 -74.69 35.94
C GLN A 9 -31.32 -75.82 36.51
N LYS A 10 -31.05 -76.82 35.67
CA LYS A 10 -29.77 -77.53 35.65
C LYS A 10 -29.18 -77.46 34.25
N CYS A 11 -27.94 -76.98 34.21
CA CYS A 11 -27.10 -76.80 33.06
C CYS A 11 -26.79 -78.14 32.39
N GLY A 12 -27.07 -78.23 31.09
CA GLY A 12 -26.53 -79.24 30.19
C GLY A 12 -25.65 -78.54 29.16
N SER A 13 -24.37 -78.83 29.23
CA SER A 13 -23.27 -78.33 28.42
C SER A 13 -23.51 -78.32 26.91
N ALA A 14 -23.28 -77.17 26.27
CA ALA A 14 -22.85 -77.11 24.88
C ALA A 14 -21.58 -76.23 24.79
N ARG A 15 -20.47 -76.83 25.22
CA ARG A 15 -19.15 -76.44 24.71
C ARG A 15 -19.10 -76.80 23.24
N ARG A 16 -18.48 -75.90 22.49
CA ARG A 16 -17.90 -76.04 21.13
C ARG A 16 -18.75 -75.46 20.03
N TRP A 17 -17.99 -74.90 19.11
CA TRP A 17 -18.37 -74.22 17.88
C TRP A 17 -18.75 -72.76 18.11
N TRP A 18 -18.26 -71.89 17.23
CA TRP A 18 -18.32 -70.42 17.27
C TRP A 18 -17.12 -69.65 17.86
N THR A 19 -15.89 -70.14 17.63
CA THR A 19 -14.67 -69.31 17.69
C THR A 19 -13.98 -69.16 16.32
N ARG A 20 -14.75 -69.16 15.22
CA ARG A 20 -14.18 -68.96 13.87
C ARG A 20 -15.01 -68.10 12.91
N ARG A 21 -15.97 -67.31 13.44
CA ARG A 21 -16.77 -66.37 12.64
C ARG A 21 -16.76 -64.92 13.15
N SER A 22 -15.85 -64.56 14.07
CA SER A 22 -15.77 -63.21 14.63
C SER A 22 -14.51 -62.42 14.21
N ARG A 23 -13.91 -62.76 13.06
CA ARG A 23 -12.79 -61.97 12.49
C ARG A 23 -13.04 -61.43 11.08
N LYS A 24 -14.06 -61.92 10.36
CA LYS A 24 -14.41 -61.39 9.03
C LYS A 24 -15.43 -60.24 9.10
N ASP A 25 -16.32 -60.23 10.07
CA ASP A 25 -17.34 -59.17 10.18
C ASP A 25 -16.81 -57.86 10.80
N ALA A 26 -15.71 -57.93 11.56
CA ALA A 26 -15.06 -56.75 12.13
C ALA A 26 -14.32 -55.90 11.09
N ARG A 27 -14.04 -56.42 9.88
CA ARG A 27 -13.43 -55.63 8.79
C ARG A 27 -14.45 -54.97 7.87
N ALA A 28 -15.72 -55.38 7.89
CA ALA A 28 -16.74 -54.86 6.99
C ALA A 28 -17.65 -53.79 7.60
N MET A 29 -17.72 -53.68 8.94
CA MET A 29 -18.65 -52.77 9.63
C MET A 29 -18.03 -51.46 10.17
N CYS A 30 -16.84 -51.06 9.71
CA CYS A 30 -16.30 -49.73 10.04
C CYS A 30 -16.48 -48.68 8.94
N TRP A 31 -17.11 -49.04 7.81
CA TRP A 31 -17.21 -48.16 6.63
C TRP A 31 -18.54 -47.42 6.48
N ARG A 32 -19.49 -47.57 7.41
CA ARG A 32 -20.84 -46.98 7.27
C ARG A 32 -21.35 -46.30 8.54
N GLN A 33 -20.60 -45.33 9.05
CA GLN A 33 -21.20 -44.21 9.78
C GLN A 33 -20.21 -43.04 9.86
N VAL A 34 -19.77 -42.56 8.70
CA VAL A 34 -19.19 -41.21 8.63
C VAL A 34 -20.32 -40.27 9.03
N SER A 35 -20.23 -39.73 10.24
CA SER A 35 -21.28 -38.88 10.82
C SER A 35 -21.54 -37.73 9.85
N ARG A 36 -22.79 -37.24 9.74
CA ARG A 36 -23.11 -36.08 8.89
C ARG A 36 -22.15 -34.92 9.15
N PHE A 37 -21.71 -34.79 10.40
CA PHE A 37 -20.70 -33.84 10.86
C PHE A 37 -19.33 -34.02 10.18
N GLN A 38 -18.82 -35.25 10.07
CA GLN A 38 -17.56 -35.52 9.37
C GLN A 38 -17.65 -35.19 7.88
N LYS A 39 -18.80 -35.44 7.24
CA LYS A 39 -19.02 -35.07 5.83
C LYS A 39 -19.03 -33.56 5.64
N THR A 40 -19.71 -32.83 6.53
CA THR A 40 -19.72 -31.35 6.48
C THR A 40 -18.35 -30.76 6.77
N LEU A 41 -17.61 -31.33 7.71
CA LEU A 41 -16.24 -30.88 8.03
C LEU A 41 -15.29 -31.11 6.85
N LEU A 42 -15.42 -32.25 6.18
CA LEU A 42 -14.61 -32.57 5.01
C LEU A 42 -14.96 -31.66 3.81
N ALA A 43 -16.25 -31.39 3.59
CA ALA A 43 -16.68 -30.44 2.56
C ALA A 43 -16.20 -29.02 2.85
N LEU A 44 -16.27 -28.57 4.12
CA LEU A 44 -15.78 -27.26 4.53
C LEU A 44 -14.26 -27.16 4.40
N ALA A 45 -13.53 -28.19 4.82
CA ALA A 45 -12.07 -28.25 4.69
C ALA A 45 -11.65 -28.22 3.23
N LEU A 46 -12.32 -28.99 2.36
CA LEU A 46 -12.09 -29.01 0.91
C LEU A 46 -12.38 -27.64 0.29
N TYR A 47 -13.51 -27.02 0.67
CA TYR A 47 -13.87 -25.69 0.21
C TYR A 47 -12.81 -24.66 0.62
N LEU A 48 -12.34 -24.71 1.86
CA LEU A 48 -11.25 -23.84 2.35
C LEU A 48 -9.95 -24.09 1.60
N THR A 49 -9.58 -25.34 1.32
CA THR A 49 -8.35 -25.64 0.57
C THR A 49 -8.43 -25.15 -0.86
N LEU A 50 -9.55 -25.39 -1.55
CA LEU A 50 -9.79 -24.86 -2.89
C LEU A 50 -9.78 -23.34 -2.90
N TYR A 51 -10.45 -22.71 -1.93
CA TYR A 51 -10.48 -21.26 -1.79
C TYR A 51 -9.07 -20.69 -1.60
N VAL A 52 -8.25 -21.29 -0.73
CA VAL A 52 -6.86 -20.86 -0.52
C VAL A 52 -6.00 -21.10 -1.76
N LEU A 53 -6.15 -22.24 -2.44
CA LEU A 53 -5.40 -22.54 -3.67
C LEU A 53 -5.74 -21.57 -4.80
N VAL A 54 -7.04 -21.30 -5.01
CA VAL A 54 -7.51 -20.33 -6.00
C VAL A 54 -7.06 -18.93 -5.60
N SER A 55 -7.12 -18.57 -4.32
CA SER A 55 -6.63 -17.28 -3.83
C SER A 55 -5.12 -17.13 -4.01
N LEU A 56 -4.32 -18.19 -3.83
CA LEU A 56 -2.87 -18.16 -4.08
C LEU A 56 -2.52 -18.14 -5.57
N ALA A 57 -3.31 -18.81 -6.41
CA ALA A 57 -3.10 -18.84 -7.85
C ALA A 57 -3.57 -17.54 -8.55
N LEU A 58 -4.61 -16.91 -8.04
CA LEU A 58 -5.16 -15.65 -8.55
C LEU A 58 -4.63 -14.42 -7.81
N ALA A 59 -4.06 -14.58 -6.61
CA ALA A 59 -3.30 -13.51 -6.00
C ALA A 59 -2.14 -13.24 -6.96
N PRO A 60 -2.04 -12.03 -7.54
CA PRO A 60 -0.79 -11.65 -8.16
C PRO A 60 0.28 -11.88 -7.11
N ALA A 61 1.47 -12.35 -7.53
CA ALA A 61 2.65 -12.29 -6.71
C ALA A 61 2.89 -10.80 -6.41
N ALA A 62 2.17 -10.28 -5.43
CA ALA A 62 2.33 -8.97 -4.87
C ALA A 62 3.60 -9.11 -4.04
N SER A 63 4.73 -9.08 -4.74
CA SER A 63 5.97 -8.63 -4.16
C SER A 63 5.68 -7.22 -3.69
N VAL A 64 5.23 -7.09 -2.45
CA VAL A 64 5.35 -5.84 -1.72
C VAL A 64 6.84 -5.71 -1.44
N SER A 65 7.58 -5.29 -2.48
CA SER A 65 8.90 -4.75 -2.29
C SER A 65 8.69 -3.46 -1.53
N PHE A 66 8.67 -3.53 -0.20
CA PHE A 66 9.10 -2.40 0.58
C PHE A 66 10.50 -2.10 0.06
N VAL A 67 10.63 -0.99 -0.67
CA VAL A 67 11.92 -0.48 -1.15
C VAL A 67 12.66 -0.02 0.09
N SER A 68 13.15 -0.98 0.85
CA SER A 68 14.10 -0.82 1.94
C SER A 68 15.45 -0.69 1.27
N ASP A 69 15.85 0.57 1.11
CA ASP A 69 17.17 1.05 0.71
C ASP A 69 17.54 0.91 -0.78
N GLU A 70 18.19 1.95 -1.31
CA GLU A 70 18.98 2.00 -2.56
C GLU A 70 18.38 2.44 -3.90
N LEU A 71 17.21 3.08 -3.96
CA LEU A 71 16.99 4.09 -5.01
C LEU A 71 15.98 5.14 -4.55
N ARG A 72 16.40 5.99 -3.60
CA ARG A 72 15.65 7.24 -3.37
C ARG A 72 15.69 8.00 -4.68
N ILE A 73 14.55 8.14 -5.35
CA ILE A 73 14.40 9.01 -6.54
C ILE A 73 14.93 10.41 -6.22
N GLY A 74 14.87 10.82 -4.95
CA GLY A 74 15.52 12.02 -4.41
C GLY A 74 17.03 12.11 -4.66
N ASP A 75 17.79 11.03 -4.69
CA ASP A 75 19.26 11.09 -4.84
C ASP A 75 19.69 11.47 -6.26
N LYS A 76 18.78 11.32 -7.23
CA LYS A 76 19.01 11.75 -8.62
C LYS A 76 18.34 13.08 -8.95
N TYR A 77 17.25 13.42 -8.26
CA TYR A 77 16.45 14.61 -8.56
C TYR A 77 16.03 15.34 -7.29
N VAL A 78 16.13 16.66 -7.32
CA VAL A 78 15.42 17.50 -6.35
C VAL A 78 13.92 17.42 -6.63
N LEU A 79 13.15 17.01 -5.63
CA LEU A 79 11.71 16.79 -5.70
C LEU A 79 10.95 17.99 -5.13
N MET A 80 10.13 18.61 -5.95
CA MET A 80 9.27 19.73 -5.57
C MET A 80 7.79 19.32 -5.64
N PHE A 81 7.05 19.56 -4.56
CA PHE A 81 5.61 19.33 -4.53
C PHE A 81 4.83 20.63 -4.73
N LEU A 82 3.94 20.68 -5.70
CA LEU A 82 3.10 21.83 -6.01
C LEU A 82 1.70 21.68 -5.37
N VAL A 83 1.40 22.56 -4.42
CA VAL A 83 0.06 22.73 -3.85
C VAL A 83 -0.70 23.75 -4.70
N ALA A 84 -1.52 23.26 -5.62
CA ALA A 84 -2.38 24.09 -6.48
C ALA A 84 -3.75 23.41 -6.69
N PRO A 85 -4.76 23.71 -5.84
CA PRO A 85 -6.00 22.92 -5.74
C PRO A 85 -6.89 22.92 -7.00
N HIS A 86 -6.71 23.89 -7.90
CA HIS A 86 -7.49 24.02 -9.13
C HIS A 86 -6.64 23.84 -10.40
N SER A 87 -5.47 23.20 -10.29
CA SER A 87 -4.57 22.94 -11.40
C SER A 87 -4.68 21.51 -11.91
N PRO A 88 -4.45 21.26 -13.22
CA PRO A 88 -4.42 19.89 -13.75
C PRO A 88 -3.26 19.11 -13.13
N LEU A 89 -3.44 17.79 -12.97
CA LEU A 89 -2.39 16.92 -12.47
C LEU A 89 -1.20 16.86 -13.44
N PHE A 90 0.00 16.89 -12.87
CA PHE A 90 1.26 16.69 -13.56
C PHE A 90 1.48 15.17 -13.67
N SER A 91 1.72 14.68 -14.89
CA SER A 91 2.34 13.36 -15.05
C SER A 91 3.83 13.48 -14.76
N ASP A 92 4.50 12.33 -14.57
CA ASP A 92 5.95 12.34 -14.29
C ASP A 92 6.75 12.94 -15.45
N SER A 93 6.36 12.67 -16.70
CA SER A 93 6.99 13.31 -17.85
C SER A 93 6.77 14.83 -17.84
N ASP A 94 5.59 15.30 -17.41
CA ASP A 94 5.34 16.72 -17.28
C ASP A 94 6.25 17.40 -16.27
N GLY A 95 6.39 16.79 -15.10
CA GLY A 95 7.21 17.32 -14.02
C GLY A 95 8.68 17.46 -14.39
N ALA A 96 9.23 16.45 -15.07
CA ALA A 96 10.61 16.48 -15.55
C ALA A 96 10.81 17.51 -16.68
N GLU A 97 9.85 17.62 -17.60
CA GLU A 97 9.96 18.50 -18.76
C GLU A 97 10.00 19.99 -18.39
N VAL A 98 9.38 20.39 -17.26
CA VAL A 98 9.43 21.78 -16.76
C VAL A 98 10.86 22.28 -16.62
N PHE A 99 11.76 21.46 -16.09
CA PHE A 99 13.16 21.81 -15.85
C PHE A 99 14.07 21.43 -17.02
N ALA A 100 13.78 20.33 -17.71
CA ALA A 100 14.54 19.90 -18.88
C ALA A 100 14.47 20.93 -20.02
N SER A 101 13.28 21.45 -20.32
CA SER A 101 13.07 22.49 -21.35
C SER A 101 13.83 23.79 -21.06
N ARG A 102 14.04 24.11 -19.78
CA ARG A 102 14.79 25.28 -19.32
C ARG A 102 16.27 25.03 -19.09
N ARG A 103 16.75 23.79 -19.23
CA ARG A 103 18.13 23.35 -18.95
C ARG A 103 18.58 23.64 -17.50
N CYS A 104 17.68 23.46 -16.54
CA CYS A 104 17.93 23.87 -15.14
C CYS A 104 18.55 22.79 -14.25
N GLY A 105 18.84 21.63 -14.82
CA GLY A 105 19.42 20.49 -14.09
C GLY A 105 18.38 19.44 -13.72
N ARG A 106 18.76 18.53 -12.81
CA ARG A 106 17.95 17.36 -12.41
C ARG A 106 16.94 17.76 -11.34
N CYS A 107 15.86 18.41 -11.74
CA CYS A 107 14.76 18.77 -10.85
C CYS A 107 13.43 18.26 -11.39
N PHE A 108 12.51 18.04 -10.48
CA PHE A 108 11.20 17.47 -10.79
C PHE A 108 10.13 18.16 -9.97
N ILE A 109 9.00 18.48 -10.60
CA ILE A 109 7.84 19.10 -9.95
C ILE A 109 6.60 18.26 -10.18
N THR A 110 5.85 17.97 -9.12
CA THR A 110 4.56 17.28 -9.22
C THR A 110 3.54 17.89 -8.28
N ASN A 111 2.27 17.88 -8.65
CA ASN A 111 1.14 18.12 -7.74
C ASN A 111 0.40 16.82 -7.39
N ASN A 112 0.86 15.68 -7.91
CA ASN A 112 0.39 14.37 -7.51
C ASN A 112 1.31 13.84 -6.42
N LYS A 113 0.78 13.74 -5.20
CA LYS A 113 1.54 13.27 -4.05
C LYS A 113 1.95 11.79 -4.20
N GLY A 114 1.21 11.02 -5.00
CA GLY A 114 1.33 9.57 -5.05
C GLY A 114 1.22 8.97 -3.64
N MET A 115 2.10 8.00 -3.33
CA MET A 115 2.25 7.42 -1.99
C MET A 115 3.39 8.06 -1.17
N LEU A 116 4.09 9.07 -1.70
CA LEU A 116 5.24 9.67 -1.02
C LEU A 116 4.77 10.62 0.12
N PRO A 117 5.31 10.49 1.35
CA PRO A 117 5.02 11.46 2.39
C PRO A 117 5.64 12.82 2.07
N MET A 118 5.01 13.92 2.51
CA MET A 118 5.44 15.28 2.16
C MET A 118 6.87 15.61 2.60
N ARG A 119 7.39 14.92 3.61
CA ARG A 119 8.76 15.06 4.12
C ARG A 119 9.86 14.64 3.13
N GLU A 120 9.52 13.80 2.15
CA GLU A 120 10.47 13.32 1.12
C GLU A 120 10.70 14.35 0.01
N TYR A 121 9.87 15.39 -0.05
CA TYR A 121 10.06 16.49 -0.99
C TYR A 121 11.03 17.52 -0.40
N ASP A 122 11.97 17.96 -1.23
CA ASP A 122 12.95 18.98 -0.88
C ASP A 122 12.29 20.35 -0.75
N ALA A 123 11.23 20.61 -1.53
CA ALA A 123 10.46 21.84 -1.46
C ALA A 123 8.97 21.64 -1.69
N VAL A 124 8.16 22.47 -1.03
CA VAL A 124 6.71 22.57 -1.23
C VAL A 124 6.38 23.96 -1.77
N LEU A 125 5.84 23.98 -2.98
CA LEU A 125 5.47 25.18 -3.71
C LEU A 125 3.97 25.43 -3.54
N VAL A 126 3.59 26.49 -2.86
CA VAL A 126 2.19 26.86 -2.63
C VAL A 126 1.78 27.89 -3.65
N PHE A 127 0.84 27.56 -4.54
CA PHE A 127 0.31 28.54 -5.47
C PHE A 127 -0.65 29.50 -4.76
N GLY A 128 -0.41 30.81 -4.87
CA GLY A 128 -1.33 31.82 -4.38
C GLY A 128 -0.72 33.22 -4.34
N GLU A 129 -1.21 34.04 -3.42
CA GLU A 129 -0.82 35.44 -3.26
C GLU A 129 0.12 35.66 -2.08
N ARG A 130 0.80 36.81 -2.04
CA ARG A 130 1.77 37.18 -0.99
C ARG A 130 1.18 37.20 0.42
N SER A 131 -0.13 37.42 0.54
CA SER A 131 -0.87 37.34 1.80
C SER A 131 -0.77 35.96 2.47
N LEU A 132 -0.49 34.89 1.71
CA LEU A 132 -0.27 33.56 2.27
C LEU A 132 1.06 33.47 3.02
N LEU A 133 2.05 34.32 2.73
CA LEU A 133 3.33 34.28 3.43
C LEU A 133 3.21 34.66 4.91
N SER A 134 2.17 35.38 5.32
CA SER A 134 1.86 35.67 6.73
C SER A 134 1.05 34.56 7.40
N GLN A 135 0.53 33.58 6.65
CA GLN A 135 -0.25 32.48 7.20
C GLN A 135 0.66 31.33 7.61
N THR A 136 0.81 31.13 8.92
CA THR A 136 1.47 29.94 9.49
C THR A 136 0.54 28.74 9.43
N MET A 137 0.35 28.14 8.25
CA MET A 137 -0.32 26.84 8.20
C MET A 137 0.55 25.80 8.94
N ALA A 138 0.03 25.08 9.92
CA ALA A 138 0.82 24.27 10.87
C ALA A 138 1.32 22.91 10.31
N VAL A 139 1.13 22.61 9.02
CA VAL A 139 1.21 21.22 8.53
C VAL A 139 2.61 20.76 8.08
N MET A 140 3.60 21.66 7.95
CA MET A 140 4.96 21.35 7.43
C MET A 140 6.07 22.23 8.05
N ASP A 141 7.35 21.96 7.78
CA ASP A 141 8.45 22.86 8.18
C ASP A 141 8.40 24.16 7.34
N PRO A 142 8.40 25.37 7.93
CA PRO A 142 8.47 26.63 7.18
C PRO A 142 9.73 26.77 6.31
N GLY A 143 10.83 26.08 6.62
CA GLY A 143 12.09 26.16 5.87
C GLY A 143 12.02 25.62 4.44
N ARG A 144 11.09 24.69 4.16
CA ARG A 144 10.95 24.04 2.85
C ARG A 144 9.79 24.58 2.01
N ARG A 145 9.16 25.67 2.46
CA ARG A 145 7.97 26.23 1.81
C ARG A 145 8.31 27.44 0.96
N TYR A 146 7.73 27.46 -0.22
CA TYR A 146 7.90 28.53 -1.18
C TYR A 146 6.55 28.95 -1.73
N LEU A 147 6.25 30.25 -1.72
CA LEU A 147 5.10 30.80 -2.43
C LEU A 147 5.43 30.84 -3.92
N LEU A 148 4.59 30.23 -4.74
CA LEU A 148 4.65 30.30 -6.20
C LEU A 148 3.70 31.38 -6.71
N GLU A 149 4.26 32.51 -7.13
CA GLU A 149 3.56 33.58 -7.83
C GLU A 149 3.61 33.32 -9.34
N ALA A 150 2.52 32.76 -9.88
CA ALA A 150 2.38 32.47 -11.31
C ALA A 150 1.01 32.89 -11.84
N ARG A 151 0.90 33.17 -13.14
CA ARG A 151 -0.42 33.39 -13.76
C ARG A 151 -1.18 32.07 -13.83
N LYS A 152 -2.51 32.08 -13.62
CA LYS A 152 -3.38 30.89 -13.76
C LYS A 152 -3.16 30.15 -15.10
N ARG A 153 -2.96 30.90 -16.21
CA ARG A 153 -2.65 30.32 -17.53
C ARG A 153 -1.33 29.54 -17.57
N CYS A 154 -0.30 30.03 -16.88
CA CYS A 154 1.00 29.36 -16.76
C CYS A 154 0.86 28.02 -16.02
N LEU A 155 0.07 27.98 -14.95
CA LEU A 155 -0.24 26.74 -14.23
C LEU A 155 -1.08 25.75 -15.05
N ARG A 156 -2.09 26.22 -15.78
CA ARG A 156 -2.85 25.37 -16.71
C ARG A 156 -1.96 24.74 -17.78
N ASN A 157 -0.93 25.46 -18.21
CA ASN A 157 0.09 24.98 -19.14
C ASN A 157 1.25 24.26 -18.44
N LYS A 158 1.04 23.77 -17.20
CA LYS A 158 2.02 23.00 -16.42
C LYS A 158 3.40 23.67 -16.34
N LEU A 159 3.42 24.99 -16.22
CA LEU A 159 4.63 25.82 -16.13
C LEU A 159 5.56 25.78 -17.36
N ARG A 160 5.19 25.21 -18.51
CA ARG A 160 6.09 25.10 -19.68
C ARG A 160 6.15 26.35 -20.55
N ARG A 161 5.01 27.06 -20.67
CA ARG A 161 4.86 28.22 -21.57
C ARG A 161 4.30 29.42 -20.81
N CYS A 162 5.13 29.99 -19.97
CA CYS A 162 4.76 31.11 -19.12
C CYS A 162 5.26 32.41 -19.75
N PHE A 163 4.34 33.37 -19.94
CA PHE A 163 4.70 34.69 -20.49
C PHE A 163 5.69 35.46 -19.59
N ARG A 164 5.58 35.26 -18.28
CA ARG A 164 6.54 35.71 -17.27
C ARG A 164 6.98 34.50 -16.48
N GLU A 165 8.26 34.45 -16.15
CA GLU A 165 8.79 33.35 -15.36
C GLU A 165 8.14 33.37 -13.96
N PRO A 166 7.72 32.21 -13.42
CA PRO A 166 7.15 32.13 -12.09
C PRO A 166 8.15 32.59 -11.03
N ARG A 167 7.68 33.37 -10.06
CA ARG A 167 8.49 33.80 -8.92
C ARG A 167 8.19 32.93 -7.72
N LEU A 168 9.24 32.46 -7.08
CA LEU A 168 9.21 31.61 -5.89
C LEU A 168 9.72 32.41 -4.71
N THR A 169 8.98 32.50 -3.61
CA THR A 169 9.41 33.26 -2.41
C THR A 169 9.44 32.33 -1.21
N ALA A 170 10.60 32.17 -0.57
CA ALA A 170 10.74 31.36 0.62
C ALA A 170 9.91 31.94 1.78
N PHE A 171 9.17 31.08 2.49
CA PHE A 171 8.36 31.52 3.65
C PHE A 171 9.25 31.98 4.82
N GLY A 172 10.32 31.23 5.10
CA GLY A 172 11.27 31.51 6.18
C GLY A 172 12.14 32.74 5.92
N SER A 173 12.95 32.72 4.85
CA SER A 173 13.95 33.75 4.59
C SER A 173 13.44 34.94 3.76
N ARG A 174 12.25 34.85 3.14
CA ARG A 174 11.72 35.83 2.18
C ARG A 174 12.56 36.05 0.92
N GLU A 175 13.60 35.25 0.73
CA GLU A 175 14.40 35.26 -0.49
C GLU A 175 13.55 34.80 -1.68
N THR A 176 13.86 35.37 -2.85
CA THR A 176 13.11 35.09 -4.07
C THR A 176 13.95 34.42 -5.13
N TYR A 177 13.38 33.39 -5.75
CA TYR A 177 13.98 32.54 -6.76
C TYR A 177 13.08 32.48 -8.00
N ASP A 178 13.68 32.14 -9.12
CA ASP A 178 13.00 31.50 -10.25
C ASP A 178 13.04 29.97 -10.06
N LEU A 179 12.35 29.21 -10.93
CA LEU A 179 12.34 27.75 -10.86
C LEU A 179 13.75 27.14 -10.88
N CYS A 180 14.63 27.73 -11.69
CA CYS A 180 15.97 27.24 -11.94
C CYS A 180 16.97 27.60 -10.83
N GLY A 181 16.82 28.79 -10.23
CA GLY A 181 17.56 29.21 -9.06
C GLY A 181 17.19 28.39 -7.83
N LEU A 182 15.89 28.12 -7.62
CA LEU A 182 15.47 27.24 -6.52
C LEU A 182 16.03 25.82 -6.71
N CYS A 183 15.93 25.27 -7.92
CA CYS A 183 16.50 23.97 -8.27
C CYS A 183 17.99 23.89 -7.91
N ARG A 184 18.80 24.86 -8.34
CA ARG A 184 20.25 24.91 -8.05
C ARG A 184 20.54 25.05 -6.55
N ARG A 185 19.79 25.87 -5.83
CA ARG A 185 19.93 26.05 -4.38
C ARG A 185 19.70 24.74 -3.64
N LEU A 186 18.59 24.05 -3.91
CA LEU A 186 18.24 22.79 -3.24
C LEU A 186 19.25 21.68 -3.55
N HIS A 187 19.79 21.65 -4.78
CA HIS A 187 20.91 20.75 -5.12
C HIS A 187 22.16 21.03 -4.27
N ALA A 188 22.51 22.31 -4.10
CA ALA A 188 23.65 22.69 -3.28
C ALA A 188 23.43 22.34 -1.79
N GLU A 189 22.25 22.62 -1.25
CA GLU A 189 21.89 22.26 0.13
C GLU A 189 21.97 20.75 0.37
N ARG A 190 21.51 19.94 -0.59
CA ARG A 190 21.58 18.47 -0.50
C ARG A 190 23.01 17.96 -0.52
N ASN A 191 23.85 18.47 -1.42
CA ASN A 191 25.26 18.10 -1.51
C ASN A 191 26.02 18.47 -0.22
N ASN A 192 25.72 19.64 0.35
CA ASN A 192 26.32 20.08 1.62
C ASN A 192 25.82 19.27 2.83
N SER A 193 24.60 18.72 2.77
CA SER A 193 24.05 17.87 3.84
C SER A 193 24.59 16.44 3.82
N LEU A 194 25.20 16.03 2.70
CA LEU A 194 25.81 14.72 2.50
C LEU A 194 27.33 14.72 2.79
N MET A 195 27.92 15.90 2.98
CA MET A 195 29.28 16.09 3.48
C MET A 195 29.29 16.22 4.99
#